data_AF-A0A2V5RGN0-F1
#
_entry.id   AF-A0A2V5RGN0-F1
#
_cell.length_a   1.000
_cell.length_b   1.000
_cell.length_c   1.000
_cell.angle_alpha   90.00
_cell.angle_beta   90.00
_cell.angle_gamma   90.00
#
_symmetry.space_group_name_H-M   'P 1'
#
loop_
_entity.id
_entity.type
_entity.pdbx_description
1 polymer ?
#
loop_
_entity_poly.entity_id
_entity_poly.type
_entity_poly.pdbx_seq_one_letter_code
_entity_poly.pdbx_strand_id
1 'polypeptide(L)'
;MSAKQSHRARCRRGAFSSMPARVEFVPRSRKSKSMSKSRITKRTQQWRDTAIPRRPLLWLAAALLFTLPPMFGMLASWVPFLFLFALAMKFWMEPRGYRLRSFVLKLILAGVTVGAIFLSYDTLKGVEPGVSLLAVLVALKILEAHTAREFQVMVMMAWVLCLCGFLLSQDFAIAFCLFVAFALLIAALVQFHRGSSEDVFWLPLTTTFKLLAQAAPVVVLLFLLFPRINTGFWLPVGDPHAARSGFPDRLSPGRIAALTDSTNIAFRAEFPDHRTGPPGPMYWRGLVMWHCEGMEWRAPYGAMPISDSSRPHPESDKTIRQRITIAPHGARWMFALDRPFEVTSRAILARGNYLYSVQPIRKARSYEVFSSIEPMEKELDPYERRQALQLPASISPAVRELAASLAAHDSQPRAIVNSALQFFRTHGFRYSLSPGEYSKNDLEEFLFHRRTGFCEHYAASFATLMRLARIPARLMPGAKSGFQGTAGRGSIQPAWLPPVA
;
A
#
# COMPACT_ATOMS: atom_id res chain seq x y z
N MET A 1 66.76 0.84 -43.56
CA MET A 1 66.57 -0.52 -44.10
C MET A 1 65.09 -0.84 -43.90
N SER A 2 64.21 -1.18 -44.82
CA SER A 2 64.15 -1.51 -46.25
C SER A 2 62.63 -1.69 -46.48
N ALA A 3 61.93 -1.37 -47.56
CA ALA A 3 62.15 -0.64 -48.80
C ALA A 3 60.77 -0.57 -49.52
N LYS A 4 60.51 0.55 -50.23
CA LYS A 4 59.94 0.65 -51.60
C LYS A 4 58.51 0.10 -51.89
N GLN A 5 57.70 0.63 -52.82
CA GLN A 5 57.83 1.63 -53.90
C GLN A 5 56.40 1.95 -54.43
N SER A 6 56.02 3.22 -54.65
CA SER A 6 56.00 3.95 -55.94
C SER A 6 54.74 3.78 -56.80
N HIS A 7 54.04 4.88 -57.11
CA HIS A 7 54.14 5.49 -58.46
C HIS A 7 53.45 6.87 -58.63
N ARG A 8 54.30 7.86 -59.00
CA ARG A 8 54.17 9.01 -59.95
C ARG A 8 52.82 9.78 -60.03
N ALA A 9 52.71 11.07 -59.74
CA ALA A 9 53.38 12.29 -60.25
C ALA A 9 53.15 12.61 -61.75
N ARG A 10 52.43 13.72 -62.05
CA ARG A 10 52.90 14.76 -63.00
C ARG A 10 52.10 16.06 -62.96
N CYS A 11 52.86 17.15 -63.01
CA CYS A 11 52.49 18.55 -63.09
C CYS A 11 52.89 19.07 -64.50
N ARG A 12 52.18 20.06 -65.07
CA ARG A 12 52.58 21.02 -66.15
C ARG A 12 51.36 21.94 -66.40
N ARG A 13 51.32 23.22 -66.02
CA ARG A 13 51.96 24.47 -66.52
C ARG A 13 51.72 24.82 -68.00
N GLY A 14 51.25 26.06 -68.22
CA GLY A 14 51.19 26.83 -69.49
C GLY A 14 49.76 27.40 -69.71
N ALA A 15 49.36 28.65 -69.44
CA ALA A 15 49.90 30.02 -69.63
C ALA A 15 49.48 30.68 -70.97
N PHE A 16 49.05 31.96 -70.87
CA PHE A 16 48.78 32.99 -71.91
C PHE A 16 47.47 32.84 -72.74
N SER A 17 46.68 33.87 -73.10
CA SER A 17 46.67 35.35 -72.88
C SER A 17 45.45 36.01 -73.57
N SER A 18 44.98 37.17 -73.05
CA SER A 18 44.55 38.43 -73.75
C SER A 18 43.60 38.37 -74.99
N MET A 19 42.55 39.16 -75.24
CA MET A 19 41.94 40.40 -74.71
C MET A 19 40.62 40.67 -75.55
N PRO A 20 40.07 41.89 -75.75
CA PRO A 20 38.75 42.36 -75.25
C PRO A 20 37.66 42.64 -76.33
N ALA A 21 36.42 42.98 -75.92
CA ALA A 21 35.52 43.85 -76.70
C ALA A 21 34.38 44.43 -75.84
N ARG A 22 34.03 45.69 -76.12
CA ARG A 22 33.08 46.57 -75.42
C ARG A 22 32.01 47.02 -76.42
N VAL A 23 30.90 47.56 -75.89
CA VAL A 23 29.85 48.39 -76.52
C VAL A 23 28.64 47.54 -77.00
N GLU A 24 27.39 47.77 -76.56
CA GLU A 24 26.56 48.97 -76.78
C GLU A 24 25.30 49.00 -75.87
N PHE A 25 24.56 50.12 -75.85
CA PHE A 25 23.65 50.57 -74.77
C PHE A 25 22.26 51.00 -75.32
N VAL A 26 21.18 50.78 -74.52
CA VAL A 26 19.84 51.48 -74.45
C VAL A 26 18.72 51.06 -75.47
N PRO A 27 17.37 51.20 -75.22
CA PRO A 27 16.51 51.38 -74.01
C PRO A 27 15.26 50.44 -73.90
N ARG A 28 14.62 50.34 -72.71
CA ARG A 28 13.21 50.77 -72.41
C ARG A 28 12.56 50.14 -71.16
N SER A 29 12.19 51.04 -70.24
CA SER A 29 10.98 51.14 -69.41
C SER A 29 10.41 49.97 -68.57
N ARG A 30 10.39 50.24 -67.25
CA ARG A 30 9.30 50.06 -66.25
C ARG A 30 8.56 48.71 -66.19
N LYS A 31 8.71 48.02 -65.05
CA LYS A 31 7.60 47.68 -64.14
C LYS A 31 8.09 47.24 -62.75
N SER A 32 7.74 48.06 -61.75
CA SER A 32 7.47 47.73 -60.34
C SER A 32 8.21 46.55 -59.68
N LYS A 33 9.29 46.85 -58.94
CA LYS A 33 9.75 46.04 -57.80
C LYS A 33 8.83 46.34 -56.60
N SER A 34 7.68 45.68 -56.53
CA SER A 34 6.86 45.66 -55.31
C SER A 34 6.00 44.40 -55.23
N MET A 35 6.63 43.22 -55.19
CA MET A 35 5.97 41.97 -54.80
C MET A 35 7.02 40.92 -54.41
N SER A 36 7.68 41.08 -53.27
CA SER A 36 8.44 39.97 -52.66
C SER A 36 8.72 40.10 -51.16
N LYS A 37 8.26 41.15 -50.49
CA LYS A 37 8.39 41.28 -49.01
C LYS A 37 7.12 40.90 -48.23
N SER A 38 5.99 40.64 -48.90
CA SER A 38 4.71 40.33 -48.24
C SER A 38 4.41 38.83 -48.08
N ARG A 39 5.14 37.93 -48.75
CA ARG A 39 4.96 36.47 -48.61
C ARG A 39 5.86 35.84 -47.54
N ILE A 40 7.03 36.42 -47.28
CA ILE A 40 7.98 35.89 -46.27
C ILE A 40 7.62 36.39 -44.86
N THR A 41 6.97 37.55 -44.74
CA THR A 41 6.49 38.09 -43.45
C THR A 41 5.14 37.53 -43.00
N LYS A 42 4.33 36.92 -43.88
CA LYS A 42 3.06 36.28 -43.48
C LYS A 42 3.25 34.92 -42.80
N ARG A 43 4.35 34.22 -43.06
CA ARG A 43 4.56 32.86 -42.52
C ARG A 43 5.18 32.85 -41.12
N THR A 44 5.73 33.97 -40.67
CA THR A 44 6.31 34.15 -39.33
C THR A 44 5.41 34.93 -38.37
N GLN A 45 4.30 35.49 -38.84
CA GLN A 45 3.34 36.27 -38.03
C GLN A 45 2.16 35.43 -37.46
N GLN A 46 2.08 34.14 -37.80
CA GLN A 46 0.93 33.26 -37.47
C GLN A 46 1.11 32.44 -36.18
N TRP A 47 1.92 32.94 -35.25
CA TRP A 47 2.06 32.41 -33.88
C TRP A 47 1.49 33.37 -32.83
N ARG A 48 0.69 34.37 -33.25
CA ARG A 48 -0.01 35.29 -32.34
C ARG A 48 -1.33 34.67 -31.89
N ASP A 49 -1.37 34.24 -30.63
CA ASP A 49 -2.55 34.20 -29.74
C ASP A 49 -3.87 33.75 -30.36
N THR A 50 -3.87 32.62 -31.06
CA THR A 50 -5.12 31.93 -31.41
C THR A 50 -5.63 31.20 -30.18
N ALA A 51 -6.85 31.56 -29.76
CA ALA A 51 -7.60 30.87 -28.72
C ALA A 51 -7.58 29.34 -28.93
N ILE A 52 -7.70 28.59 -27.83
CA ILE A 52 -7.75 27.13 -27.85
C ILE A 52 -8.90 26.69 -28.77
N PRO A 53 -8.65 25.86 -29.79
CA PRO A 53 -9.72 25.33 -30.63
C PRO A 53 -10.62 24.37 -29.83
N ARG A 54 -11.95 24.46 -30.04
CA ARG A 54 -12.96 23.70 -29.28
C ARG A 54 -12.77 22.18 -29.33
N ARG A 55 -12.31 21.63 -30.46
CA ARG A 55 -12.14 20.18 -30.64
C ARG A 55 -11.06 19.61 -29.72
N PRO A 56 -9.82 20.13 -29.69
CA PRO A 56 -8.82 19.73 -28.68
C PRO A 56 -9.28 19.90 -27.23
N LEU A 57 -10.07 20.95 -26.93
CA LEU A 57 -10.63 21.13 -25.59
C LEU A 57 -11.60 20.00 -25.21
N LEU A 58 -12.44 19.53 -26.15
CA LEU A 58 -13.34 18.39 -25.92
C LEU A 58 -12.57 17.09 -25.63
N TRP A 59 -11.48 16.82 -26.35
CA TRP A 59 -10.63 15.66 -26.08
C TRP A 59 -9.94 15.75 -24.71
N LEU A 60 -9.44 16.94 -24.34
CA LEU A 60 -8.86 17.18 -23.02
C LEU A 60 -9.89 16.99 -21.92
N ALA A 61 -11.10 17.53 -22.09
CA ALA A 61 -12.20 17.37 -21.13
C ALA A 61 -12.61 15.91 -20.95
N ALA A 62 -12.74 15.17 -22.04
CA ALA A 62 -13.02 13.74 -22.00
C ALA A 62 -11.92 13.00 -21.23
N ALA A 63 -10.64 13.28 -21.51
CA ALA A 63 -9.52 12.67 -20.80
C ALA A 63 -9.58 12.95 -19.29
N LEU A 64 -9.84 14.20 -18.91
CA LEU A 64 -9.94 14.60 -17.51
C LEU A 64 -11.13 13.94 -16.80
N LEU A 65 -12.25 13.72 -17.50
CA LEU A 65 -13.39 12.99 -16.95
C LEU A 65 -13.05 11.52 -16.67
N PHE A 66 -12.18 10.90 -17.47
CA PHE A 66 -11.66 9.55 -17.17
C PHE A 66 -10.64 9.54 -16.02
N THR A 67 -9.93 10.65 -15.74
CA THR A 67 -9.00 10.71 -14.59
C THR A 67 -9.70 10.82 -13.24
N LEU A 68 -10.93 11.32 -13.18
CA LEU A 68 -11.65 11.63 -11.94
C LEU A 68 -12.12 10.39 -11.15
N PRO A 69 -12.81 9.39 -11.74
CA PRO A 69 -13.39 8.26 -10.99
C PRO A 69 -12.38 7.49 -10.16
N PRO A 70 -11.16 7.16 -10.66
CA PRO A 70 -10.14 6.49 -9.85
C PRO A 70 -9.71 7.24 -8.60
N MET A 71 -9.88 8.56 -8.57
CA MET A 71 -9.35 9.42 -7.52
C MET A 71 -10.41 9.82 -6.49
N PHE A 72 -11.69 9.48 -6.72
CA PHE A 72 -12.81 9.91 -5.88
C PHE A 72 -12.70 9.43 -4.43
N GLY A 73 -12.12 8.24 -4.20
CA GLY A 73 -11.93 7.69 -2.86
C GLY A 73 -10.74 8.28 -2.08
N MET A 74 -9.81 8.98 -2.75
CA MET A 74 -8.60 9.55 -2.13
C MET A 74 -8.64 11.07 -1.98
N LEU A 75 -9.47 11.73 -2.80
CA LEU A 75 -9.64 13.18 -2.80
C LEU A 75 -10.59 13.61 -1.68
N ALA A 76 -10.38 14.83 -1.17
CA ALA A 76 -11.39 15.44 -0.32
C ALA A 76 -12.71 15.57 -1.09
N SER A 77 -13.84 15.28 -0.44
CA SER A 77 -15.12 15.10 -1.13
C SER A 77 -15.55 16.30 -1.99
N TRP A 78 -15.10 17.50 -1.65
CA TRP A 78 -15.39 18.74 -2.40
C TRP A 78 -14.52 18.93 -3.66
N VAL A 79 -13.34 18.31 -3.74
CA VAL A 79 -12.37 18.52 -4.84
C VAL A 79 -12.91 18.04 -6.19
N PRO A 80 -13.52 16.84 -6.32
CA PRO A 80 -14.14 16.41 -7.58
C PRO A 80 -15.22 17.36 -8.07
N PHE A 81 -16.04 17.90 -7.16
CA PHE A 81 -17.09 18.88 -7.53
C PHE A 81 -16.49 20.18 -8.04
N LEU A 82 -15.45 20.69 -7.38
CA LEU A 82 -14.74 21.89 -7.86
C LEU A 82 -14.10 21.65 -9.23
N PHE A 83 -13.55 20.46 -9.46
CA PHE A 83 -12.97 20.09 -10.74
C PHE A 83 -14.02 20.05 -11.86
N LEU A 84 -15.15 19.37 -11.62
CA LEU A 84 -16.27 19.31 -12.57
C LEU A 84 -16.86 20.70 -12.83
N PHE A 85 -17.00 21.51 -11.79
CA PHE A 85 -17.45 22.90 -11.90
C PHE A 85 -16.50 23.73 -12.75
N ALA A 86 -15.18 23.62 -12.54
CA ALA A 86 -14.18 24.32 -13.34
C ALA A 86 -14.26 23.91 -14.82
N LEU A 87 -14.46 22.62 -15.11
CA LEU A 87 -14.62 22.11 -16.46
C LEU A 87 -15.91 22.65 -17.12
N ALA A 88 -17.04 22.60 -16.42
CA ALA A 88 -18.33 23.11 -16.91
C ALA A 88 -18.27 24.63 -17.17
N MET A 89 -17.70 25.39 -16.24
CA MET A 89 -17.48 26.82 -16.39
C MET A 89 -16.60 27.14 -17.58
N LYS A 90 -15.57 26.33 -17.85
CA LYS A 90 -14.71 26.52 -19.02
C LYS A 90 -15.49 26.42 -20.33
N PHE A 91 -16.29 25.37 -20.49
CA PHE A 91 -17.16 25.19 -21.67
C PHE A 91 -18.22 26.28 -21.80
N TRP A 92 -18.66 26.86 -20.68
CA TRP A 92 -19.63 27.96 -20.71
C TRP A 92 -19.00 29.32 -21.07
N MET A 93 -17.77 29.57 -20.63
CA MET A 93 -17.05 30.82 -20.85
C MET A 93 -16.47 30.91 -22.27
N GLU A 94 -16.05 29.79 -22.87
CA GLU A 94 -15.39 29.75 -24.18
C GLU A 94 -16.28 30.26 -25.35
N PRO A 95 -17.58 29.92 -25.45
CA PRO A 95 -18.47 30.47 -26.48
C PRO A 95 -18.73 31.97 -26.34
N ARG A 96 -18.61 32.51 -25.11
CA ARG A 96 -18.94 33.91 -24.79
C ARG A 96 -17.72 34.82 -24.69
N GLY A 97 -16.51 34.27 -24.80
CA GLY A 97 -15.27 35.04 -24.75
C GLY A 97 -14.96 35.65 -23.38
N TYR A 98 -15.62 35.22 -22.31
CA TYR A 98 -15.40 35.74 -20.96
C TYR A 98 -14.00 35.38 -20.46
N ARG A 99 -13.33 36.34 -19.80
CA ARG A 99 -11.99 36.19 -19.24
C ARG A 99 -12.01 36.49 -17.75
N LEU A 100 -11.42 35.61 -16.95
CA LEU A 100 -11.05 35.92 -15.57
C LEU A 100 -9.85 36.88 -15.58
N ARG A 101 -10.12 38.17 -15.83
CA ARG A 101 -9.08 39.20 -16.01
C ARG A 101 -8.39 39.60 -14.71
N SER A 102 -9.04 39.42 -13.56
CA SER A 102 -8.47 39.80 -12.27
C SER A 102 -7.50 38.73 -11.74
N PHE A 103 -6.22 39.07 -11.65
CA PHE A 103 -5.19 38.26 -11.00
C PHE A 103 -5.46 38.08 -9.49
N VAL A 104 -6.04 39.10 -8.85
CA VAL A 104 -6.39 39.08 -7.41
C VAL A 104 -7.44 38.03 -7.11
N LEU A 105 -8.48 37.92 -7.96
CA LEU A 105 -9.52 36.90 -7.78
C LEU A 105 -8.96 35.48 -7.86
N LYS A 106 -7.96 35.25 -8.72
CA LYS A 106 -7.26 33.95 -8.83
C LYS A 106 -6.46 33.64 -7.57
N LEU A 107 -5.73 34.62 -7.03
CA LEU A 107 -4.99 34.45 -5.78
C LEU A 107 -5.92 34.17 -4.60
N ILE A 108 -7.05 34.86 -4.51
CA ILE A 108 -8.06 34.60 -3.48
C ILE A 108 -8.59 33.17 -3.61
N LEU A 109 -8.96 32.74 -4.82
CA LEU A 109 -9.49 31.39 -5.05
C LEU A 109 -8.44 30.29 -4.74
N ALA A 110 -7.17 30.53 -5.10
CA ALA A 110 -6.08 29.64 -4.72
C ALA A 110 -5.87 29.58 -3.20
N GLY A 111 -5.89 30.73 -2.52
CA GLY A 111 -5.77 30.79 -1.05
C GLY A 111 -6.91 30.07 -0.34
N VAL A 112 -8.16 30.28 -0.80
CA VAL A 112 -9.35 29.62 -0.24
C VAL A 112 -9.29 28.11 -0.43
N THR A 113 -8.91 27.63 -1.62
CA THR A 113 -8.84 26.18 -1.88
C THR A 113 -7.70 25.51 -1.12
N VAL A 114 -6.54 26.15 -0.98
CA VAL A 114 -5.44 25.65 -0.13
C VAL A 114 -5.86 25.63 1.35
N GLY A 115 -6.53 26.68 1.84
CA GLY A 115 -7.07 26.72 3.19
C GLY A 115 -8.11 25.62 3.45
N ALA A 116 -8.99 25.35 2.49
CA ALA A 116 -9.97 24.27 2.56
C ALA A 116 -9.30 22.87 2.61
N ILE A 117 -8.19 22.66 1.89
CA ILE A 117 -7.41 21.42 1.98
C ILE A 117 -6.82 21.28 3.38
N PHE A 118 -6.25 22.36 3.93
CA PHE A 118 -5.68 22.34 5.29
C PHE A 118 -6.73 21.98 6.34
N LEU A 119 -7.94 22.54 6.24
CA LEU A 119 -9.07 22.21 7.12
C LEU A 119 -9.62 20.78 6.93
N SER A 120 -9.45 20.19 5.74
CA SER A 120 -9.95 18.85 5.44
C SER A 120 -9.03 17.74 5.94
N TYR A 121 -7.72 17.99 5.98
CA TYR A 121 -6.71 16.97 6.26
C TYR A 121 -5.89 17.23 7.55
N ASP A 122 -6.03 18.41 8.19
CA ASP A 122 -5.21 18.87 9.33
C ASP A 122 -3.69 18.88 9.09
N THR A 123 -3.24 18.56 7.87
CA THR A 123 -1.84 18.54 7.45
C THR A 123 -1.72 18.75 5.94
N LEU A 124 -0.63 19.39 5.52
CA LEU A 124 -0.21 19.44 4.10
C LEU A 124 0.82 18.36 3.75
N LYS A 125 1.32 17.64 4.75
CA LYS A 125 2.31 16.57 4.58
C LYS A 125 1.57 15.25 4.45
N GLY A 126 1.52 14.72 3.23
CA GLY A 126 0.88 13.45 2.93
C GLY A 126 0.61 13.29 1.45
N VAL A 127 0.33 12.05 1.03
CA VAL A 127 0.05 11.76 -0.37
C VAL A 127 -1.36 12.24 -0.76
N GLU A 128 -2.35 11.97 0.09
CA GLU A 128 -3.74 12.41 -0.10
C GLU A 128 -3.90 13.94 -0.24
N PRO A 129 -3.36 14.79 0.66
CA PRO A 129 -3.43 16.25 0.50
C PRO A 129 -2.60 16.73 -0.70
N GLY A 130 -1.48 16.08 -1.03
CA GLY A 130 -0.66 16.44 -2.19
C GLY A 130 -1.37 16.20 -3.52
N VAL A 131 -2.08 15.08 -3.64
CA VAL A 131 -2.89 14.76 -4.83
C VAL A 131 -4.12 15.66 -4.94
N SER A 132 -4.78 15.95 -3.81
CA SER A 132 -5.88 16.92 -3.77
C SER A 132 -5.43 18.31 -4.20
N LEU A 133 -4.26 18.75 -3.75
CA LEU A 133 -3.66 20.02 -4.17
C LEU A 133 -3.38 20.03 -5.67
N LEU A 134 -2.80 18.96 -6.22
CA LEU A 134 -2.56 18.85 -7.66
C LEU A 134 -3.87 18.93 -8.46
N ALA A 135 -4.92 18.22 -8.04
CA ALA A 135 -6.22 18.26 -8.69
C ALA A 135 -6.85 19.66 -8.67
N VAL A 136 -6.76 20.36 -7.53
CA VAL A 136 -7.19 21.77 -7.42
C VAL A 136 -6.39 22.68 -8.34
N LEU A 137 -5.06 22.54 -8.39
CA LEU A 137 -4.21 23.33 -9.27
C LEU A 137 -4.59 23.13 -10.74
N VAL A 138 -4.92 21.90 -11.14
CA VAL A 138 -5.42 21.62 -12.50
C VAL A 138 -6.77 22.27 -12.74
N ALA A 139 -7.71 22.19 -11.79
CA ALA A 139 -9.01 22.85 -11.91
C ALA A 139 -8.88 24.38 -12.07
N LEU A 140 -8.01 25.02 -11.26
CA LEU A 140 -7.71 26.44 -11.39
C LEU A 140 -7.04 26.77 -12.72
N LYS A 141 -6.13 25.91 -13.18
CA LYS A 141 -5.44 26.10 -14.47
C LYS A 141 -6.41 25.99 -15.66
N ILE A 142 -7.41 25.11 -15.59
CA ILE A 142 -8.47 25.00 -16.61
C ILE A 142 -9.23 26.31 -16.76
N LEU A 143 -9.59 26.96 -15.64
CA LEU A 143 -10.27 28.25 -15.66
C LEU A 143 -9.39 29.36 -16.26
N GLU A 144 -8.09 29.32 -16.04
CA GLU A 144 -7.14 30.32 -16.52
C GLU A 144 -6.69 30.13 -17.98
N ALA A 145 -6.66 28.91 -18.51
CA ALA A 145 -5.93 28.63 -19.76
C ALA A 145 -6.55 29.28 -21.01
N HIS A 146 -5.85 30.18 -21.67
CA HIS A 146 -6.33 30.86 -22.87
C HIS A 146 -5.36 30.77 -24.05
N THR A 147 -4.09 30.51 -23.77
CA THR A 147 -3.03 30.45 -24.79
C THR A 147 -2.71 29.02 -25.21
N ALA A 148 -2.16 28.89 -26.41
CA ALA A 148 -1.60 27.63 -26.93
C ALA A 148 -0.59 26.97 -25.96
N ARG A 149 0.24 27.80 -25.31
CA ARG A 149 1.22 27.35 -24.32
C ARG A 149 0.54 26.77 -23.08
N GLU A 150 -0.54 27.41 -22.61
CA GLU A 150 -1.29 26.93 -21.45
C GLU A 150 -2.01 25.61 -21.73
N PHE A 151 -2.45 25.38 -22.98
CA PHE A 151 -3.00 24.08 -23.38
C PHE A 151 -1.97 22.94 -23.19
N GLN A 152 -0.72 23.14 -23.63
CA GLN A 152 0.34 22.15 -23.43
C GLN A 152 0.63 21.91 -21.93
N VAL A 153 0.63 22.98 -21.11
CA VAL A 153 0.80 22.86 -19.66
C VAL A 153 -0.33 22.06 -19.02
N MET A 154 -1.58 22.28 -19.43
CA MET A 154 -2.72 21.50 -18.93
C MET A 154 -2.58 20.01 -19.26
N VAL A 155 -2.18 19.66 -20.49
CA VAL A 155 -1.93 18.26 -20.88
C VAL A 155 -0.82 17.64 -20.03
N MET A 156 0.27 18.37 -19.78
CA MET A 156 1.37 17.87 -18.95
C MET A 156 0.94 17.65 -17.49
N MET A 157 0.17 18.58 -16.92
CA MET A 157 -0.38 18.42 -15.57
C MET A 157 -1.38 17.25 -15.49
N ALA A 158 -2.18 17.02 -16.53
CA ALA A 158 -3.09 15.88 -16.60
C ALA A 158 -2.35 14.54 -16.67
N TRP A 159 -1.20 14.46 -17.35
CA TRP A 159 -0.34 13.26 -17.29
C TRP A 159 0.27 13.04 -15.91
N VAL A 160 0.65 14.10 -15.19
CA VAL A 160 1.13 13.97 -13.80
C VAL A 160 0.00 13.44 -12.92
N LEU A 161 -1.25 13.90 -13.10
CA LEU A 161 -2.41 13.33 -12.41
C LEU A 161 -2.61 11.83 -12.74
N CYS A 162 -2.49 11.42 -14.01
CA CYS A 162 -2.54 10.01 -14.38
C CYS A 162 -1.45 9.19 -13.69
N LEU A 163 -0.22 9.73 -13.62
CA LEU A 163 0.91 9.08 -12.95
C LEU A 163 0.62 8.93 -11.45
N CYS A 164 0.13 9.98 -10.78
CA CYS A 164 -0.28 9.91 -9.37
C CYS A 164 -1.36 8.85 -9.16
N GLY A 165 -2.41 8.82 -10.00
CA GLY A 165 -3.46 7.80 -9.92
C GLY A 165 -2.93 6.37 -10.08
N PHE A 166 -2.00 6.16 -11.02
CA PHE A 166 -1.41 4.85 -11.29
C PHE A 166 -0.46 4.38 -10.18
N LEU A 167 0.26 5.29 -9.53
CA LEU A 167 1.15 4.96 -8.42
C LEU A 167 0.39 4.58 -7.13
N LEU A 168 -0.84 5.05 -6.97
CA LEU A 168 -1.61 4.91 -5.73
C LEU A 168 -2.61 3.77 -5.73
N SER A 169 -3.11 3.36 -6.89
CA SER A 169 -4.02 2.22 -7.01
C SER A 169 -3.36 1.06 -7.75
N GLN A 170 -3.58 -0.15 -7.25
CA GLN A 170 -3.17 -1.41 -7.90
C GLN A 170 -4.33 -2.12 -8.60
N ASP A 171 -5.47 -1.45 -8.75
CA ASP A 171 -6.67 -2.03 -9.36
C ASP A 171 -6.59 -2.01 -10.89
N PHE A 172 -6.90 -3.14 -11.50
CA PHE A 172 -6.87 -3.27 -12.96
C PHE A 172 -7.87 -2.33 -13.66
N ALA A 173 -9.04 -2.11 -13.06
CA ALA A 173 -10.05 -1.20 -13.60
C ALA A 173 -9.57 0.26 -13.61
N ILE A 174 -8.88 0.68 -12.54
CA ILE A 174 -8.29 2.01 -12.45
C ILE A 174 -7.15 2.16 -13.45
N ALA A 175 -6.26 1.17 -13.56
CA ALA A 175 -5.20 1.16 -14.55
C ALA A 175 -5.73 1.29 -15.99
N PHE A 176 -6.80 0.56 -16.32
CA PHE A 176 -7.45 0.67 -17.63
C PHE A 176 -8.04 2.07 -17.87
N CYS A 177 -8.74 2.63 -16.89
CA CYS A 177 -9.32 3.96 -16.95
C CYS A 177 -8.25 5.05 -17.20
N LEU A 178 -7.13 4.98 -16.46
CA LEU A 178 -6.01 5.90 -16.61
C LEU A 178 -5.26 5.72 -17.93
N PHE A 179 -5.16 4.50 -18.45
CA PHE A 179 -4.61 4.23 -19.78
C PHE A 179 -5.46 4.87 -20.88
N VAL A 180 -6.79 4.77 -20.78
CA VAL A 180 -7.72 5.46 -21.69
C VAL A 180 -7.54 6.98 -21.59
N ALA A 181 -7.48 7.54 -20.37
CA ALA A 181 -7.21 8.96 -20.18
C ALA A 181 -5.87 9.40 -20.81
N PHE A 182 -4.82 8.61 -20.62
CA PHE A 182 -3.50 8.87 -21.20
C PHE A 182 -3.53 8.89 -22.74
N ALA A 183 -4.24 7.94 -23.36
CA ALA A 183 -4.44 7.89 -24.81
C ALA A 183 -5.25 9.10 -25.32
N LEU A 184 -6.30 9.51 -24.60
CA LEU A 184 -7.10 10.69 -24.93
C LEU A 184 -6.28 11.98 -24.84
N LEU A 185 -5.36 12.11 -23.88
CA LEU A 185 -4.43 13.25 -23.79
C LEU A 185 -3.47 13.32 -24.99
N ILE A 186 -2.96 12.17 -25.46
CA ILE A 186 -2.16 12.12 -26.70
C ILE A 186 -3.01 12.57 -27.88
N ALA A 187 -4.25 12.07 -28.00
CA ALA A 187 -5.16 12.45 -29.08
C ALA A 187 -5.45 13.96 -29.07
N ALA A 188 -5.65 14.56 -27.89
CA ALA A 188 -5.84 16.00 -27.72
C ALA A 188 -4.61 16.79 -28.21
N LEU A 189 -3.40 16.33 -27.88
CA LEU A 189 -2.14 16.96 -28.28
C LEU A 189 -1.88 16.84 -29.79
N VAL A 190 -2.18 15.67 -30.38
CA VAL A 190 -2.07 15.42 -31.81
C VAL A 190 -3.05 16.31 -32.58
N GLN A 191 -4.30 16.40 -32.13
CA GLN A 191 -5.32 17.27 -32.72
C GLN A 191 -4.90 18.74 -32.63
N PHE A 192 -4.34 19.17 -31.50
CA PHE A 192 -3.88 20.53 -31.29
C PHE A 192 -2.77 20.95 -32.26
N HIS A 193 -1.77 20.10 -32.48
CA HIS A 193 -0.65 20.40 -33.38
C HIS A 193 -0.98 20.25 -34.87
N ARG A 194 -1.99 19.44 -35.23
CA ARG A 194 -2.42 19.29 -36.63
C ARG A 194 -3.24 20.48 -37.15
N GLY A 195 -3.79 21.30 -36.26
CA GLY A 195 -4.64 22.42 -36.64
C GLY A 195 -6.06 22.00 -37.03
N SER A 196 -6.95 22.99 -37.18
CA SER A 196 -8.37 22.83 -37.46
C SER A 196 -8.68 22.46 -38.91
N SER A 197 -8.03 21.44 -39.47
CA SER A 197 -8.41 20.90 -40.78
C SER A 197 -9.72 20.10 -40.67
N GLU A 198 -10.60 20.19 -41.67
CA GLU A 198 -11.93 19.58 -41.72
C GLU A 198 -11.94 18.04 -41.84
N ASP A 199 -10.87 17.35 -41.42
CA ASP A 199 -10.72 15.91 -41.61
C ASP A 199 -11.26 15.06 -40.46
N VAL A 200 -11.67 13.86 -40.85
CA VAL A 200 -12.24 12.71 -40.13
C VAL A 200 -11.82 12.60 -38.65
N PHE A 201 -12.81 12.57 -37.74
CA PHE A 201 -12.66 12.41 -36.28
C PHE A 201 -11.74 11.26 -35.82
N TRP A 202 -11.58 10.23 -36.65
CA TRP A 202 -10.80 9.01 -36.38
C TRP A 202 -9.30 9.14 -36.64
N LEU A 203 -8.87 10.11 -37.46
CA LEU A 203 -7.48 10.28 -37.84
C LEU A 203 -6.52 10.57 -36.66
N PRO A 204 -6.89 11.39 -35.66
CA PRO A 204 -6.12 11.57 -34.43
C PRO A 204 -5.91 10.25 -33.67
N LEU A 205 -6.96 9.41 -33.55
CA LEU A 205 -6.89 8.13 -32.85
C LEU A 205 -5.92 7.17 -33.54
N THR A 206 -5.96 7.08 -34.86
CA THR A 206 -5.01 6.20 -35.59
C THR A 206 -3.57 6.62 -35.37
N THR A 207 -3.31 7.93 -35.25
CA THR A 207 -1.97 8.45 -34.97
C THR A 207 -1.56 8.17 -33.53
N THR A 208 -2.46 8.37 -32.57
CA THR A 208 -2.27 7.99 -31.17
C THR A 208 -1.97 6.50 -31.03
N PHE A 209 -2.72 5.65 -31.72
CA PHE A 209 -2.51 4.20 -31.70
C PHE A 209 -1.14 3.82 -32.26
N LYS A 210 -0.70 4.44 -33.36
CA LYS A 210 0.65 4.25 -33.91
C LYS A 210 1.73 4.65 -32.91
N LEU A 211 1.59 5.78 -32.22
CA LEU A 211 2.54 6.23 -31.19
C LEU A 211 2.61 5.26 -30.00
N LEU A 212 1.46 4.78 -29.52
CA LEU A 212 1.39 3.79 -28.45
C LEU A 212 2.01 2.44 -28.88
N ALA A 213 1.74 1.99 -30.10
CA ALA A 213 2.31 0.78 -30.66
C ALA A 213 3.83 0.87 -30.80
N GLN A 214 4.37 2.04 -31.16
CA GLN A 214 5.82 2.30 -31.21
C GLN A 214 6.46 2.37 -29.81
N ALA A 215 5.71 2.78 -28.79
CA ALA A 215 6.18 2.80 -27.41
C ALA A 215 6.20 1.40 -26.77
N ALA A 216 5.35 0.47 -27.22
CA ALA A 216 5.23 -0.86 -26.62
C ALA A 216 6.55 -1.67 -26.60
N PRO A 217 7.38 -1.72 -27.66
CA PRO A 217 8.69 -2.38 -27.61
C PRO A 217 9.62 -1.79 -26.54
N VAL A 218 9.60 -0.46 -26.38
CA VAL A 218 10.41 0.23 -25.36
C VAL A 218 9.92 -0.14 -23.96
N VAL A 219 8.60 -0.19 -23.75
CA VAL A 219 8.01 -0.63 -22.48
C VAL A 219 8.40 -2.07 -22.16
N VAL A 220 8.33 -2.99 -23.13
CA VAL A 220 8.75 -4.39 -22.95
C VAL A 220 10.24 -4.50 -22.65
N LEU A 221 11.07 -3.73 -23.36
CA LEU A 221 12.51 -3.71 -23.11
C LEU A 221 12.82 -3.18 -21.70
N LEU A 222 12.22 -2.05 -21.30
CA LEU A 222 12.36 -1.50 -19.95
C LEU A 222 11.87 -2.49 -18.90
N PHE A 223 10.77 -3.19 -19.18
CA PHE A 223 10.21 -4.21 -18.31
C PHE A 223 11.16 -5.39 -18.06
N LEU A 224 11.89 -5.81 -19.09
CA LEU A 224 12.86 -6.92 -19.00
C LEU A 224 14.20 -6.46 -18.41
N LEU A 225 14.66 -5.26 -18.74
CA LEU A 225 15.96 -4.73 -18.32
C LEU A 225 15.95 -4.13 -16.92
N PHE A 226 14.85 -3.53 -16.48
CA PHE A 226 14.74 -3.04 -15.12
C PHE A 226 14.31 -4.19 -14.22
N PRO A 227 15.20 -4.76 -13.38
CA PRO A 227 14.75 -5.63 -12.31
C PRO A 227 13.67 -4.89 -11.54
N ARG A 228 12.55 -5.55 -11.26
CA ARG A 228 11.51 -4.99 -10.40
C ARG A 228 12.05 -4.94 -8.96
N ILE A 229 13.00 -4.04 -8.71
CA ILE A 229 13.64 -3.85 -7.41
C ILE A 229 12.60 -3.22 -6.50
N ASN A 230 11.92 -4.05 -5.71
CA ASN A 230 10.98 -3.64 -4.66
C ASN A 230 11.74 -3.20 -3.39
N THR A 231 12.91 -2.59 -3.54
CA THR A 231 13.60 -1.95 -2.43
C THR A 231 12.75 -0.73 -2.06
N GLY A 232 12.19 -0.72 -0.85
CA GLY A 232 11.49 0.41 -0.26
C GLY A 232 12.42 1.59 0.02
N PHE A 233 13.12 2.05 -1.02
CA PHE A 233 14.16 3.07 -0.99
C PHE A 233 13.57 4.48 -1.09
N TRP A 234 12.26 4.59 -1.33
CA TRP A 234 11.53 5.85 -1.32
C TRP A 234 10.48 5.75 -0.24
N LEU A 235 10.64 6.58 0.80
CA LEU A 235 9.80 6.81 1.99
C LEU A 235 8.96 5.61 2.47
N PRO A 236 9.09 5.16 3.73
CA PRO A 236 8.12 4.26 4.32
C PRO A 236 6.80 5.03 4.52
N VAL A 237 6.02 5.19 3.45
CA VAL A 237 4.59 5.43 3.51
C VAL A 237 4.01 4.08 3.94
N GLY A 238 4.05 3.84 5.25
CA GLY A 238 3.41 2.68 5.84
C GLY A 238 1.94 2.75 5.48
N ASP A 239 1.46 1.73 4.79
CA ASP A 239 0.04 1.55 4.50
C ASP A 239 -0.72 1.49 5.85
N PRO A 240 -1.50 2.52 6.23
CA PRO A 240 -2.21 2.54 7.51
C PRO A 240 -3.21 1.39 7.62
N HIS A 241 -3.61 0.81 6.48
CA HIS A 241 -4.55 -0.29 6.39
C HIS A 241 -3.91 -1.67 6.55
N ALA A 242 -2.61 -1.83 6.24
CA ALA A 242 -1.90 -3.10 6.48
C ALA A 242 -1.79 -3.44 7.99
N ALA A 243 -1.86 -2.43 8.85
CA ALA A 243 -1.86 -2.61 10.31
C ALA A 243 -3.22 -3.09 10.88
N ARG A 244 -4.29 -3.16 10.07
CA ARG A 244 -5.65 -3.51 10.55
C ARG A 244 -6.03 -4.98 10.40
N SER A 245 -5.28 -5.80 9.66
CA SER A 245 -5.59 -7.23 9.44
C SER A 245 -4.90 -8.18 10.42
N GLY A 246 -4.10 -7.64 11.36
CA GLY A 246 -3.22 -8.44 12.20
C GLY A 246 -3.09 -7.95 13.65
N PHE A 247 -2.51 -8.80 14.47
CA PHE A 247 -2.28 -8.57 15.89
C PHE A 247 -0.97 -7.81 16.14
N PRO A 248 -0.96 -6.81 17.04
CA PRO A 248 0.28 -6.13 17.42
C PRO A 248 1.21 -7.04 18.21
N ASP A 249 2.52 -6.77 18.13
CA ASP A 249 3.57 -7.47 18.92
C ASP A 249 3.52 -7.12 20.43
N ARG A 250 2.56 -6.29 20.83
CA ARG A 250 2.30 -5.82 22.20
C ARG A 250 0.81 -5.91 22.49
N LEU A 251 0.46 -6.66 23.52
CA LEU A 251 -0.88 -6.75 24.09
C LEU A 251 -1.04 -5.66 25.14
N SER A 252 -1.94 -4.71 24.90
CA SER A 252 -2.35 -3.72 25.89
C SER A 252 -3.86 -3.81 26.06
N PRO A 253 -4.37 -3.78 27.30
CA PRO A 253 -5.81 -3.84 27.56
C PRO A 253 -6.59 -2.80 26.74
N GLY A 254 -7.73 -3.21 26.18
CA GLY A 254 -8.62 -2.37 25.38
C GLY A 254 -8.27 -2.28 23.90
N ARG A 255 -7.05 -2.68 23.47
CA ARG A 255 -6.67 -2.59 22.04
C ARG A 255 -7.23 -3.72 21.17
N ILE A 256 -7.55 -4.87 21.75
CA ILE A 256 -8.02 -6.03 20.98
C ILE A 256 -9.49 -5.91 20.60
N ALA A 257 -10.32 -5.28 21.43
CA ALA A 257 -11.74 -5.07 21.14
C ALA A 257 -11.95 -4.50 19.72
N ALA A 258 -11.15 -3.51 19.34
CA ALA A 258 -11.18 -2.83 18.04
C ALA A 258 -10.87 -3.74 16.83
N LEU A 259 -10.22 -4.89 17.01
CA LEU A 259 -9.94 -5.83 15.92
C LEU A 259 -11.14 -6.73 15.60
N THR A 260 -12.06 -6.92 16.55
CA THR A 260 -13.28 -7.72 16.39
C THR A 260 -14.24 -7.08 15.38
N ASP A 261 -14.18 -5.76 15.23
CA ASP A 261 -15.02 -5.00 14.28
C ASP A 261 -14.49 -5.07 12.84
N SER A 262 -13.30 -5.64 12.61
CA SER A 262 -12.72 -5.74 11.27
C SER A 262 -13.20 -6.99 10.52
N THR A 263 -13.74 -6.80 9.32
CA THR A 263 -14.18 -7.89 8.43
C THR A 263 -13.05 -8.43 7.54
N ASN A 264 -11.81 -7.96 7.76
CA ASN A 264 -10.65 -8.33 6.96
C ASN A 264 -10.23 -9.77 7.24
N ILE A 265 -9.97 -10.53 6.17
CA ILE A 265 -9.49 -11.90 6.27
C ILE A 265 -8.01 -11.87 6.69
N ALA A 266 -7.69 -12.44 7.86
CA ALA A 266 -6.30 -12.56 8.32
C ALA A 266 -5.56 -13.67 7.57
N PHE A 267 -6.20 -14.84 7.41
CA PHE A 267 -5.66 -15.96 6.65
C PHE A 267 -6.75 -16.93 6.19
N ARG A 268 -6.39 -17.78 5.24
CA ARG A 268 -7.17 -18.95 4.82
C ARG A 268 -6.37 -20.20 5.08
N ALA A 269 -7.02 -21.24 5.58
CA ALA A 269 -6.40 -22.54 5.79
C ALA A 269 -7.11 -23.60 4.97
N GLU A 270 -6.31 -24.45 4.35
CA GLU A 270 -6.74 -25.64 3.62
C GLU A 270 -6.05 -26.86 4.24
N PHE A 271 -6.78 -27.97 4.33
CA PHE A 271 -6.26 -29.24 4.81
C PHE A 271 -6.26 -30.22 3.63
N PRO A 272 -5.12 -30.39 2.93
CA PRO A 272 -5.06 -31.22 1.72
C PRO A 272 -5.52 -32.66 1.97
N ASP A 273 -5.24 -33.19 3.16
CA ASP A 273 -5.43 -34.59 3.50
C ASP A 273 -6.77 -34.85 4.24
N HIS A 274 -7.48 -33.79 4.65
CA HIS A 274 -8.74 -33.89 5.43
C HIS A 274 -9.86 -33.05 4.80
N ARG A 275 -10.85 -33.71 4.19
CA ARG A 275 -12.00 -33.05 3.56
C ARG A 275 -12.90 -32.27 4.52
N THR A 276 -13.00 -32.70 5.77
CA THR A 276 -13.86 -32.13 6.82
C THR A 276 -13.09 -31.31 7.87
N GLY A 277 -11.78 -31.13 7.70
CA GLY A 277 -10.89 -30.54 8.70
C GLY A 277 -10.64 -31.44 9.91
N PRO A 278 -9.71 -31.06 10.81
CA PRO A 278 -9.41 -31.80 12.03
C PRO A 278 -10.58 -31.79 13.03
N PRO A 279 -10.81 -32.87 13.79
CA PRO A 279 -11.81 -32.88 14.84
C PRO A 279 -11.42 -31.97 16.03
N GLY A 280 -12.39 -31.24 16.58
CA GLY A 280 -12.21 -30.42 17.79
C GLY A 280 -11.99 -28.92 17.55
N PRO A 281 -11.80 -28.13 18.63
CA PRO A 281 -11.60 -26.70 18.52
C PRO A 281 -10.23 -26.39 17.89
N MET A 282 -10.24 -25.71 16.75
CA MET A 282 -9.02 -25.30 16.07
C MET A 282 -8.48 -24.00 16.65
N TYR A 283 -7.36 -24.12 17.35
CA TYR A 283 -6.61 -23.00 17.88
C TYR A 283 -5.41 -22.69 16.98
N TRP A 284 -5.46 -21.54 16.33
CA TRP A 284 -4.45 -21.05 15.42
C TRP A 284 -3.49 -20.16 16.17
N ARG A 285 -2.29 -20.67 16.42
CA ARG A 285 -1.21 -19.95 17.09
C ARG A 285 -0.56 -18.97 16.13
N GLY A 286 -0.44 -17.71 16.52
CA GLY A 286 0.24 -16.66 15.73
C GLY A 286 1.58 -16.24 16.33
N LEU A 287 1.57 -15.83 17.58
CA LEU A 287 2.74 -15.29 18.28
C LEU A 287 2.75 -15.77 19.73
N VAL A 288 3.91 -15.72 20.39
CA VAL A 288 4.05 -16.02 21.82
C VAL A 288 4.70 -14.83 22.51
N MET A 289 4.04 -14.34 23.55
CA MET A 289 4.47 -13.21 24.36
C MET A 289 5.01 -13.72 25.69
N TRP A 290 6.26 -13.37 25.98
CA TRP A 290 6.99 -13.85 27.15
C TRP A 290 7.13 -12.78 28.23
N HIS A 291 7.28 -11.50 27.85
CA HIS A 291 7.50 -10.42 28.80
C HIS A 291 6.17 -9.94 29.37
N CYS A 292 6.03 -10.05 30.70
CA CYS A 292 4.86 -9.61 31.46
C CYS A 292 5.19 -8.29 32.18
N GLU A 293 4.35 -7.27 31.98
CA GLU A 293 4.37 -6.00 32.69
C GLU A 293 2.97 -5.73 33.29
N GLY A 294 2.48 -6.67 34.11
CA GLY A 294 1.14 -6.62 34.71
C GLY A 294 0.10 -7.12 33.71
N MET A 295 -0.81 -6.23 33.32
CA MET A 295 -1.82 -6.53 32.28
C MET A 295 -1.26 -6.42 30.85
N GLU A 296 -0.05 -5.90 30.70
CA GLU A 296 0.58 -5.72 29.40
C GLU A 296 1.57 -6.85 29.09
N TRP A 297 1.51 -7.37 27.85
CA TRP A 297 2.38 -8.46 27.41
C TRP A 297 3.09 -8.12 26.11
N ARG A 298 4.37 -8.51 26.00
CA ARG A 298 5.18 -8.23 24.80
C ARG A 298 5.83 -9.49 24.25
N ALA A 299 5.87 -9.54 22.92
CA ALA A 299 6.67 -10.49 22.18
C ALA A 299 8.17 -10.17 22.31
N PRO A 300 9.04 -11.18 22.15
CA PRO A 300 10.48 -10.93 22.14
C PRO A 300 10.87 -10.14 20.89
N TYR A 301 11.89 -9.28 21.00
CA TYR A 301 12.39 -8.44 19.88
C TYR A 301 12.88 -9.26 18.67
N GLY A 302 13.17 -10.55 18.85
CA GLY A 302 13.50 -11.47 17.78
C GLY A 302 13.11 -12.89 18.14
N ALA A 303 12.74 -13.68 17.13
CA ALA A 303 12.49 -15.11 17.29
C ALA A 303 13.80 -15.85 17.52
N MET A 304 13.88 -16.59 18.61
CA MET A 304 14.97 -17.55 18.85
C MET A 304 14.60 -18.89 18.22
N PRO A 305 15.35 -19.39 17.23
CA PRO A 305 15.03 -20.65 16.55
C PRO A 305 15.15 -21.85 17.52
N ILE A 306 14.29 -22.85 17.32
CA ILE A 306 14.45 -24.18 17.92
C ILE A 306 15.37 -25.00 17.01
N SER A 307 16.46 -25.53 17.57
CA SER A 307 17.38 -26.43 16.89
C SER A 307 16.65 -27.66 16.33
N ASP A 308 16.99 -28.06 15.10
CA ASP A 308 16.37 -29.18 14.39
C ASP A 308 16.48 -30.50 15.18
N SER A 309 17.61 -30.74 15.84
CA SER A 309 17.84 -31.93 16.70
C SER A 309 16.92 -32.01 17.92
N SER A 310 16.28 -30.90 18.29
CA SER A 310 15.40 -30.79 19.45
C SER A 310 13.93 -30.82 19.06
N ARG A 311 13.62 -30.99 17.76
CA ARG A 311 12.25 -31.03 17.24
C ARG A 311 11.68 -32.43 17.42
N PRO A 312 10.58 -32.56 18.15
CA PRO A 312 9.89 -33.83 18.23
C PRO A 312 9.20 -34.10 16.89
N HIS A 313 9.49 -35.24 16.25
CA HIS A 313 8.74 -35.70 15.07
C HIS A 313 7.65 -36.67 15.55
N PRO A 314 6.36 -36.29 15.48
CA PRO A 314 5.27 -37.20 15.80
C PRO A 314 5.17 -38.31 14.76
N GLU A 315 4.51 -39.40 15.13
CA GLU A 315 4.13 -40.45 14.18
C GLU A 315 3.29 -39.88 13.03
N SER A 316 3.44 -40.46 11.83
CA SER A 316 2.82 -39.95 10.60
C SER A 316 1.28 -39.86 10.71
N ASP A 317 0.65 -40.74 11.48
CA ASP A 317 -0.82 -40.80 11.62
C ASP A 317 -1.37 -39.71 12.57
N LYS A 318 -0.48 -39.00 13.29
CA LYS A 318 -0.83 -37.95 14.27
C LYS A 318 -0.44 -36.56 13.79
N THR A 319 -0.27 -36.43 12.48
CA THR A 319 0.21 -35.22 11.81
C THR A 319 -0.90 -34.59 10.97
N ILE A 320 -1.13 -33.29 11.14
CA ILE A 320 -2.03 -32.51 10.32
C ILE A 320 -1.22 -31.65 9.37
N ARG A 321 -1.32 -31.93 8.07
CA ARG A 321 -0.78 -31.06 7.02
C ARG A 321 -1.74 -29.91 6.73
N GLN A 322 -1.18 -28.71 6.68
CA GLN A 322 -1.94 -27.47 6.49
C GLN A 322 -1.30 -26.63 5.41
N ARG A 323 -2.12 -26.10 4.52
CA ARG A 323 -1.72 -25.06 3.58
C ARG A 323 -2.39 -23.77 3.97
N ILE A 324 -1.59 -22.78 4.39
CA ILE A 324 -2.08 -21.51 4.91
C ILE A 324 -1.72 -20.41 3.94
N THR A 325 -2.71 -19.60 3.56
CA THR A 325 -2.53 -18.38 2.79
C THR A 325 -2.80 -17.18 3.71
N ILE A 326 -1.73 -16.54 4.16
CA ILE A 326 -1.79 -15.39 5.07
C ILE A 326 -1.90 -14.08 4.27
N ALA A 327 -2.75 -13.17 4.73
CA ALA A 327 -2.91 -11.83 4.18
C ALA A 327 -1.71 -10.92 4.56
N PRO A 328 -1.44 -9.84 3.81
CA PRO A 328 -0.42 -8.87 4.22
C PRO A 328 -0.83 -8.17 5.53
N HIS A 329 0.08 -8.17 6.51
CA HIS A 329 -0.11 -7.51 7.81
C HIS A 329 1.13 -6.75 8.31
N GLY A 330 2.22 -6.74 7.54
CA GLY A 330 3.43 -5.97 7.82
C GLY A 330 4.30 -6.47 8.98
N ALA A 331 3.83 -7.44 9.78
CA ALA A 331 4.62 -8.07 10.83
C ALA A 331 5.30 -9.36 10.35
N ARG A 332 6.00 -10.04 11.25
CA ARG A 332 6.79 -11.25 10.93
C ARG A 332 6.19 -12.53 11.50
N TRP A 333 5.21 -12.47 12.39
CA TRP A 333 4.54 -13.67 12.90
C TRP A 333 3.73 -14.37 11.79
N MET A 334 3.53 -15.67 11.93
CA MET A 334 2.81 -16.53 10.99
C MET A 334 1.85 -17.43 11.78
N PHE A 335 0.79 -17.90 11.15
CA PHE A 335 -0.20 -18.77 11.79
C PHE A 335 0.11 -20.24 11.55
N ALA A 336 -0.20 -21.08 12.53
CA ALA A 336 -0.29 -22.53 12.39
C ALA A 336 -1.31 -23.07 13.38
N LEU A 337 -1.89 -24.24 13.11
CA LEU A 337 -2.64 -24.95 14.15
C LEU A 337 -1.70 -25.32 15.30
N ASP A 338 -2.25 -25.44 16.50
CA ASP A 338 -1.51 -25.73 17.71
C ASP A 338 -0.45 -26.83 17.53
N ARG A 339 0.77 -26.56 18.01
CA ARG A 339 1.98 -27.42 17.93
C ARG A 339 2.53 -27.68 16.51
N PRO A 340 2.96 -26.62 15.78
CA PRO A 340 3.73 -26.81 14.56
C PRO A 340 5.11 -27.42 14.88
N PHE A 341 5.55 -28.39 14.09
CA PHE A 341 6.87 -29.02 14.24
C PHE A 341 7.71 -28.93 12.97
N GLU A 342 7.09 -28.82 11.80
CA GLU A 342 7.78 -28.74 10.52
C GLU A 342 7.18 -27.65 9.61
N VAL A 343 8.05 -26.93 8.90
CA VAL A 343 7.66 -25.89 7.96
C VAL A 343 8.52 -25.97 6.71
N THR A 344 7.90 -26.00 5.53
CA THR A 344 8.61 -26.20 4.25
C THR A 344 9.12 -24.89 3.64
N SER A 345 8.86 -23.74 4.27
CA SER A 345 9.14 -22.41 3.72
C SER A 345 10.25 -21.66 4.47
N ARG A 346 10.70 -20.50 3.96
CA ARG A 346 11.57 -19.54 4.69
C ARG A 346 10.85 -18.97 5.92
N ALA A 347 10.68 -19.79 6.94
CA ALA A 347 10.07 -19.50 8.22
C ALA A 347 10.90 -20.22 9.30
N ILE A 348 10.96 -19.59 10.46
CA ILE A 348 11.68 -20.08 11.63
C ILE A 348 10.63 -20.63 12.59
N LEU A 349 10.83 -21.87 13.02
CA LEU A 349 10.12 -22.39 14.18
C LEU A 349 10.81 -21.86 15.44
N ALA A 350 10.14 -20.94 16.14
CA ALA A 350 10.69 -20.22 17.27
C ALA A 350 10.35 -20.88 18.61
N ARG A 351 11.19 -20.64 19.62
CA ARG A 351 10.97 -21.06 21.02
C ARG A 351 9.57 -20.67 21.48
N GLY A 352 8.86 -21.59 22.12
CA GLY A 352 7.41 -21.49 22.32
C GLY A 352 6.56 -22.03 21.17
N ASN A 353 7.14 -22.75 20.22
CA ASN A 353 6.47 -23.48 19.14
C ASN A 353 5.54 -22.59 18.29
N TYR A 354 6.03 -21.42 17.86
CA TYR A 354 5.30 -20.55 16.94
C TYR A 354 6.13 -20.27 15.69
N LEU A 355 5.47 -19.91 14.59
CA LEU A 355 6.13 -19.63 13.32
C LEU A 355 6.49 -18.15 13.19
N TYR A 356 7.70 -17.90 12.68
CA TYR A 356 8.21 -16.55 12.46
C TYR A 356 8.88 -16.41 11.09
N SER A 357 8.43 -15.47 10.29
CA SER A 357 9.00 -15.14 8.99
C SER A 357 10.29 -14.35 9.14
N VAL A 358 11.30 -14.70 8.34
CA VAL A 358 12.56 -13.94 8.24
C VAL A 358 12.32 -12.50 7.76
N GLN A 359 11.30 -12.30 6.92
CA GLN A 359 10.94 -11.00 6.35
C GLN A 359 9.51 -10.60 6.72
N PRO A 360 9.23 -9.30 6.91
CA PRO A 360 7.87 -8.81 7.11
C PRO A 360 6.90 -9.25 5.99
N ILE A 361 5.70 -9.68 6.35
CA ILE A 361 4.67 -10.17 5.43
C ILE A 361 3.91 -8.98 4.83
N ARG A 362 4.47 -8.43 3.75
CA ARG A 362 3.90 -7.29 3.00
C ARG A 362 3.03 -7.68 1.82
N LYS A 363 3.01 -8.97 1.46
CA LYS A 363 2.18 -9.54 0.40
C LYS A 363 1.55 -10.84 0.89
N ALA A 364 0.43 -11.22 0.30
CA ALA A 364 -0.16 -12.52 0.56
C ALA A 364 0.86 -13.63 0.30
N ARG A 365 0.97 -14.58 1.23
CA ARG A 365 1.96 -15.67 1.15
C ARG A 365 1.28 -16.99 1.46
N SER A 366 1.51 -17.98 0.62
CA SER A 366 1.11 -19.35 0.88
C SER A 366 2.29 -20.14 1.43
N TYR A 367 2.05 -20.97 2.45
CA TYR A 367 3.05 -21.85 3.04
C TYR A 367 2.40 -23.12 3.57
N GLU A 368 3.21 -24.18 3.63
CA GLU A 368 2.82 -25.45 4.23
C GLU A 368 3.46 -25.60 5.60
N VAL A 369 2.66 -26.09 6.54
CA VAL A 369 3.05 -26.39 7.92
C VAL A 369 2.45 -27.70 8.35
N PHE A 370 3.20 -28.46 9.14
CA PHE A 370 2.75 -29.69 9.78
C PHE A 370 2.63 -29.46 11.28
N SER A 371 1.49 -29.85 11.84
CA SER A 371 1.20 -29.73 13.27
C SER A 371 0.85 -31.09 13.87
N SER A 372 1.17 -31.28 15.15
CA SER A 372 0.85 -32.52 15.87
C SER A 372 -0.49 -32.42 16.60
N ILE A 373 -1.28 -33.51 16.57
CA ILE A 373 -2.55 -33.60 17.30
C ILE A 373 -2.31 -33.82 18.80
N GLU A 374 -1.27 -34.58 19.15
CA GLU A 374 -1.03 -34.98 20.53
C GLU A 374 -0.11 -34.02 21.28
N PRO A 375 -0.29 -33.89 22.60
CA PRO A 375 0.65 -33.16 23.44
C PRO A 375 1.98 -33.91 23.43
N MET A 376 3.03 -33.22 23.01
CA MET A 376 4.38 -33.76 23.06
C MET A 376 4.93 -33.43 24.43
N GLU A 377 4.97 -34.43 25.31
CA GLU A 377 5.55 -34.28 26.64
C GLU A 377 7.05 -33.99 26.49
N LYS A 378 7.42 -32.74 26.75
CA LYS A 378 8.81 -32.30 26.74
C LYS A 378 9.07 -31.49 27.99
N GLU A 379 10.16 -31.81 28.69
CA GLU A 379 10.68 -30.96 29.74
C GLU A 379 10.98 -29.56 29.17
N LEU A 380 10.54 -28.52 29.89
CA LEU A 380 10.80 -27.15 29.49
C LEU A 380 12.30 -26.86 29.53
N ASP A 381 12.83 -26.27 28.47
CA ASP A 381 14.20 -25.78 28.45
C ASP A 381 14.42 -24.78 29.61
N PRO A 382 15.55 -24.83 30.34
CA PRO A 382 15.78 -23.97 31.50
C PRO A 382 15.69 -22.47 31.21
N TYR A 383 16.09 -22.04 30.02
CA TYR A 383 15.94 -20.65 29.61
C TYR A 383 14.47 -20.29 29.36
N GLU A 384 13.71 -21.16 28.67
CA GLU A 384 12.26 -20.97 28.51
C GLU A 384 11.54 -20.93 29.87
N ARG A 385 11.92 -21.78 30.82
CA ARG A 385 11.36 -21.80 32.17
C ARG A 385 11.60 -20.49 32.91
N ARG A 386 12.80 -19.91 32.81
CA ARG A 386 13.10 -18.60 33.42
C ARG A 386 12.26 -17.48 32.80
N GLN A 387 12.16 -17.43 31.47
CA GLN A 387 11.33 -16.45 30.78
C GLN A 387 9.85 -16.58 31.14
N ALA A 388 9.36 -17.82 31.23
CA ALA A 388 7.98 -18.15 31.56
C ALA A 388 7.61 -17.86 33.02
N LEU A 389 8.57 -17.54 33.89
CA LEU A 389 8.35 -17.20 35.30
C LEU A 389 8.66 -15.73 35.61
N GLN A 390 9.08 -14.94 34.61
CA GLN A 390 9.43 -13.54 34.81
C GLN A 390 8.18 -12.71 35.16
N LEU A 391 8.29 -11.89 36.20
CA LEU A 391 7.25 -11.00 36.68
C LEU A 391 7.82 -9.61 36.96
N PRO A 392 7.03 -8.54 36.79
CA PRO A 392 7.45 -7.20 37.18
C PRO A 392 7.39 -7.03 38.71
N ALA A 393 8.20 -6.11 39.24
CA ALA A 393 8.17 -5.77 40.66
C ALA A 393 6.85 -5.10 41.09
N SER A 394 6.17 -4.42 40.17
CA SER A 394 5.00 -3.58 40.40
C SER A 394 3.67 -4.33 40.64
N ILE A 395 3.68 -5.66 40.76
CA ILE A 395 2.47 -6.42 41.09
C ILE A 395 2.05 -6.14 42.52
N SER A 396 0.78 -5.77 42.70
CA SER A 396 0.22 -5.41 43.99
C SER A 396 0.20 -6.57 44.99
N PRO A 397 0.27 -6.29 46.31
CA PRO A 397 0.22 -7.32 47.34
C PRO A 397 -1.03 -8.20 47.29
N ALA A 398 -2.21 -7.61 47.06
CA ALA A 398 -3.48 -8.33 47.01
C ALA A 398 -3.50 -9.41 45.91
N VAL A 399 -2.91 -9.12 44.74
CA VAL A 399 -2.81 -10.10 43.65
C VAL A 399 -1.84 -11.25 44.00
N ARG A 400 -0.77 -10.95 44.75
CA ARG A 400 0.18 -11.98 45.23
C ARG A 400 -0.48 -12.90 46.25
N GLU A 401 -1.25 -12.34 47.17
CA GLU A 401 -2.03 -13.10 48.16
C GLU A 401 -3.08 -14.00 47.49
N LEU A 402 -3.79 -13.48 46.48
CA LEU A 402 -4.71 -14.31 45.67
C LEU A 402 -3.98 -15.48 44.99
N ALA A 403 -2.82 -15.23 44.37
CA ALA A 403 -2.06 -16.31 43.77
C ALA A 403 -1.61 -17.37 44.80
N ALA A 404 -1.21 -16.94 46.00
CA ALA A 404 -0.85 -17.83 47.09
C ALA A 404 -2.07 -18.64 47.59
N SER A 405 -3.25 -18.02 47.72
CA SER A 405 -4.46 -18.72 48.16
C SER A 405 -4.93 -19.77 47.15
N LEU A 406 -4.76 -19.50 45.84
CA LEU A 406 -5.06 -20.47 44.78
C LEU A 406 -4.16 -21.72 44.83
N ALA A 407 -2.96 -21.58 45.40
CA ALA A 407 -1.99 -22.66 45.58
C ALA A 407 -1.99 -23.29 46.99
N ALA A 408 -2.84 -22.80 47.91
CA ALA A 408 -2.77 -23.18 49.32
C ALA A 408 -3.21 -24.63 49.59
N HIS A 409 -4.12 -25.17 48.79
CA HIS A 409 -4.73 -26.48 49.02
C HIS A 409 -3.97 -27.63 48.36
N ASP A 410 -3.38 -27.38 47.19
CA ASP A 410 -2.66 -28.39 46.41
C ASP A 410 -1.52 -27.74 45.64
N SER A 411 -0.33 -28.35 45.75
CA SER A 411 0.89 -27.93 45.06
C SER A 411 0.98 -28.47 43.63
N GLN A 412 0.09 -29.40 43.24
CA GLN A 412 0.03 -29.94 41.90
C GLN A 412 -0.36 -28.85 40.89
N PRO A 413 0.44 -28.59 39.83
CA PRO A 413 0.18 -27.50 38.88
C PRO A 413 -1.22 -27.53 38.26
N ARG A 414 -1.74 -28.73 37.97
CA ARG A 414 -3.10 -28.91 37.42
C ARG A 414 -4.18 -28.47 38.41
N ALA A 415 -4.00 -28.72 39.71
CA ALA A 415 -4.95 -28.30 40.73
C ALA A 415 -4.97 -26.78 40.88
N ILE A 416 -3.80 -26.13 40.91
CA ILE A 416 -3.67 -24.67 40.95
C ILE A 416 -4.34 -24.01 39.73
N VAL A 417 -4.09 -24.55 38.53
CA VAL A 417 -4.76 -24.13 37.29
C VAL A 417 -6.29 -24.23 37.44
N ASN A 418 -6.79 -25.36 37.93
CA ASN A 418 -8.22 -25.58 38.11
C ASN A 418 -8.82 -24.62 39.14
N SER A 419 -8.14 -24.35 40.26
CA SER A 419 -8.54 -23.36 41.26
C SER A 419 -8.65 -21.96 40.64
N ALA A 420 -7.68 -21.55 39.83
CA ALA A 420 -7.72 -20.25 39.15
C ALA A 420 -8.87 -20.18 38.13
N LEU A 421 -9.09 -21.25 37.35
CA LEU A 421 -10.23 -21.32 36.43
C LEU A 421 -11.56 -21.31 37.16
N GLN A 422 -11.66 -21.92 38.34
CA GLN A 422 -12.85 -21.90 39.17
C GLN A 422 -13.09 -20.50 39.75
N PHE A 423 -12.04 -19.82 40.20
CA PHE A 423 -12.11 -18.42 40.64
C PHE A 423 -12.77 -17.52 39.58
N PHE A 424 -12.31 -17.59 38.33
CA PHE A 424 -12.92 -16.83 37.22
C PHE A 424 -14.38 -17.22 36.95
N ARG A 425 -14.78 -18.48 37.19
CA ARG A 425 -16.15 -18.94 36.97
C ARG A 425 -17.12 -18.53 38.08
N THR A 426 -16.68 -18.46 39.32
CA THR A 426 -17.58 -18.30 40.49
C THR A 426 -17.64 -16.88 41.04
N HIS A 427 -16.65 -16.02 40.76
CA HIS A 427 -16.55 -14.70 41.38
C HIS A 427 -17.19 -13.57 40.56
N GLY A 428 -18.16 -13.88 39.70
CA GLY A 428 -18.96 -12.87 38.99
C GLY A 428 -18.26 -12.13 37.86
N PHE A 429 -17.29 -12.77 37.20
CA PHE A 429 -16.63 -12.19 36.02
C PHE A 429 -17.59 -12.11 34.82
N ARG A 430 -17.51 -11.01 34.06
CA ARG A 430 -18.32 -10.74 32.87
C ARG A 430 -17.46 -10.59 31.63
N TYR A 431 -17.88 -11.23 30.53
CA TYR A 431 -17.22 -11.12 29.23
C TYR A 431 -17.88 -10.00 28.41
N SER A 432 -17.11 -8.97 28.02
CA SER A 432 -17.61 -7.81 27.28
C SER A 432 -16.64 -7.39 26.18
N LEU A 433 -17.18 -6.99 25.02
CA LEU A 433 -16.41 -6.34 23.94
C LEU A 433 -16.04 -4.89 24.28
N SER A 434 -16.75 -4.28 25.23
CA SER A 434 -16.53 -2.90 25.68
C SER A 434 -16.34 -2.86 27.20
N PRO A 435 -15.22 -3.39 27.74
CA PRO A 435 -15.02 -3.49 29.18
C PRO A 435 -14.55 -2.19 29.86
N GLY A 436 -14.43 -1.10 29.11
CA GLY A 436 -13.83 0.17 29.55
C GLY A 436 -12.30 0.18 29.41
N GLU A 437 -11.66 1.26 29.84
CA GLU A 437 -10.21 1.44 29.73
C GLU A 437 -9.47 0.85 30.93
N TYR A 438 -8.43 0.06 30.67
CA TYR A 438 -7.52 -0.48 31.69
C TYR A 438 -6.10 -0.02 31.41
N SER A 439 -5.38 0.39 32.46
CA SER A 439 -3.94 0.64 32.42
C SER A 439 -3.15 -0.66 32.56
N LYS A 440 -1.84 -0.60 32.28
CA LYS A 440 -0.93 -1.75 32.48
C LYS A 440 -0.89 -2.27 33.93
N ASN A 441 -1.18 -1.41 34.91
CA ASN A 441 -1.12 -1.74 36.33
C ASN A 441 -2.50 -2.12 36.92
N ASP A 442 -3.56 -2.14 36.11
CA ASP A 442 -4.94 -2.33 36.58
C ASP A 442 -5.32 -3.82 36.73
N LEU A 443 -4.34 -4.67 37.04
CA LEU A 443 -4.57 -6.10 37.26
C LEU A 443 -5.46 -6.34 38.49
N GLU A 444 -5.21 -5.61 39.57
CA GLU A 444 -6.02 -5.66 40.79
C GLU A 444 -7.45 -5.18 40.51
N GLU A 445 -7.57 -4.06 39.80
CA GLU A 445 -8.85 -3.48 39.40
C GLU A 445 -9.71 -4.48 38.60
N PHE A 446 -9.12 -5.20 37.66
CA PHE A 446 -9.82 -6.26 36.93
C PHE A 446 -10.20 -7.44 37.83
N LEU A 447 -9.29 -7.93 38.69
CA LEU A 447 -9.50 -9.15 39.48
C LEU A 447 -10.50 -8.96 40.63
N PHE A 448 -10.49 -7.80 41.29
CA PHE A 448 -11.26 -7.60 42.52
C PHE A 448 -12.46 -6.67 42.35
N HIS A 449 -12.36 -5.65 41.50
CA HIS A 449 -13.34 -4.58 41.41
C HIS A 449 -14.26 -4.71 40.18
N ARG A 450 -13.75 -4.43 38.98
CA ARG A 450 -14.58 -4.36 37.77
C ARG A 450 -15.04 -5.72 37.26
N ARG A 451 -14.16 -6.73 37.33
CA ARG A 451 -14.39 -8.12 36.87
C ARG A 451 -15.02 -8.24 35.48
N THR A 452 -14.82 -7.24 34.63
CA THR A 452 -15.44 -7.16 33.29
C THR A 452 -14.34 -6.97 32.27
N GLY A 453 -14.22 -7.87 31.31
CA GLY A 453 -13.09 -7.87 30.37
C GLY A 453 -13.38 -8.65 29.09
N PHE A 454 -12.48 -8.50 28.12
CA PHE A 454 -12.39 -9.36 26.93
C PHE A 454 -11.29 -10.41 27.11
N CYS A 455 -11.11 -11.34 26.15
CA CYS A 455 -10.16 -12.46 26.27
C CYS A 455 -8.74 -12.05 26.70
N GLU A 456 -8.24 -10.88 26.27
CA GLU A 456 -6.94 -10.36 26.66
C GLU A 456 -6.79 -10.13 28.18
N HIS A 457 -7.87 -9.71 28.85
CA HIS A 457 -7.86 -9.43 30.29
C HIS A 457 -7.79 -10.74 31.08
N TYR A 458 -8.59 -11.73 30.69
CA TYR A 458 -8.56 -13.07 31.28
C TYR A 458 -7.22 -13.75 31.04
N ALA A 459 -6.71 -13.72 29.81
CA ALA A 459 -5.44 -14.36 29.47
C ALA A 459 -4.26 -13.73 30.22
N ALA A 460 -4.17 -12.40 30.24
CA ALA A 460 -3.12 -11.68 30.95
C ALA A 460 -3.17 -11.93 32.46
N SER A 461 -4.36 -11.89 33.05
CA SER A 461 -4.54 -12.09 34.49
C SER A 461 -4.23 -13.53 34.90
N PHE A 462 -4.78 -14.50 34.16
CA PHE A 462 -4.53 -15.92 34.41
C PHE A 462 -3.03 -16.25 34.31
N ALA A 463 -2.37 -15.83 33.23
CA ALA A 463 -0.94 -16.09 33.06
C ALA A 463 -0.09 -15.44 34.16
N THR A 464 -0.47 -14.25 34.63
CA THR A 464 0.21 -13.57 35.74
C THR A 464 0.02 -14.32 37.06
N LEU A 465 -1.19 -14.78 37.37
CA LEU A 465 -1.49 -15.59 38.56
C LEU A 465 -0.70 -16.91 38.55
N MET A 466 -0.62 -17.59 37.40
CA MET A 466 0.18 -18.81 37.25
C MET A 466 1.66 -18.57 37.54
N ARG A 467 2.23 -17.49 36.99
CA ARG A 467 3.62 -17.11 37.24
C ARG A 467 3.88 -16.80 38.72
N LEU A 468 2.94 -16.12 39.38
CA LEU A 468 3.01 -15.83 40.81
C LEU A 468 2.98 -17.12 41.65
N ALA A 469 2.16 -18.09 41.23
CA ALA A 469 2.11 -19.44 41.80
C ALA A 469 3.26 -20.37 41.34
N ARG A 470 4.33 -19.81 40.75
CA ARG A 470 5.52 -20.55 40.26
C ARG A 470 5.25 -21.56 39.14
N ILE A 471 4.13 -21.43 38.43
CA ILE A 471 3.80 -22.21 37.23
C ILE A 471 4.28 -21.44 35.99
N PRO A 472 5.19 -22.01 35.17
CA PRO A 472 5.63 -21.41 33.92
C PRO A 472 4.45 -21.13 32.99
N ALA A 473 4.20 -19.87 32.66
CA ALA A 473 3.08 -19.47 31.79
C ALA A 473 3.51 -18.43 30.75
N ARG A 474 2.77 -18.36 29.64
CA ARG A 474 3.01 -17.42 28.53
C ARG A 474 1.70 -17.09 27.85
N LEU A 475 1.64 -15.95 27.17
CA LEU A 475 0.43 -15.52 26.46
C LEU A 475 0.59 -15.80 24.96
N MET A 476 -0.46 -16.33 24.35
CA MET A 476 -0.42 -16.80 22.97
C MET A 476 -1.50 -16.12 22.12
N PRO A 477 -1.14 -15.02 21.45
CA PRO A 477 -1.90 -14.50 20.33
C PRO A 477 -2.30 -15.54 19.29
N GLY A 478 -3.56 -15.50 18.86
CA GLY A 478 -4.06 -16.45 17.88
C GLY A 478 -5.43 -16.15 17.31
N ALA A 479 -5.90 -17.07 16.47
CA ALA A 479 -7.28 -17.14 16.00
C ALA A 479 -7.95 -18.40 16.56
N LYS A 480 -9.19 -18.32 17.05
CA LYS A 480 -10.06 -19.47 17.30
C LYS A 480 -11.08 -19.50 16.17
N SER A 481 -11.03 -20.49 15.30
CA SER A 481 -12.03 -20.59 14.23
C SER A 481 -13.26 -21.38 14.68
N GLY A 482 -14.45 -20.93 14.27
CA GLY A 482 -15.49 -21.84 13.80
C GLY A 482 -15.26 -22.11 12.32
N PHE A 483 -15.15 -23.36 11.91
CA PHE A 483 -15.01 -23.73 10.50
C PHE A 483 -16.31 -23.39 9.76
N GLN A 484 -16.31 -22.37 8.90
CA GLN A 484 -17.39 -22.13 7.95
C GLN A 484 -16.83 -22.23 6.52
N GLY A 485 -17.14 -23.36 5.88
CA GLY A 485 -16.80 -23.63 4.50
C GLY A 485 -17.32 -25.00 4.05
N THR A 486 -17.99 -25.04 2.91
CA THR A 486 -18.28 -26.29 2.19
C THR A 486 -17.04 -26.67 1.37
N ALA A 487 -16.63 -27.94 1.45
CA ALA A 487 -15.51 -28.54 0.71
C ALA A 487 -14.09 -28.02 1.06
N GLY A 488 -13.66 -28.15 2.32
CA GLY A 488 -12.23 -28.13 2.69
C GLY A 488 -11.50 -26.76 2.65
N ARG A 489 -12.22 -25.65 2.40
CA ARG A 489 -11.70 -24.28 2.43
C ARG A 489 -12.36 -23.46 3.53
N GLY A 490 -11.57 -22.96 4.48
CA GLY A 490 -12.04 -22.03 5.52
C GLY A 490 -11.35 -20.66 5.42
N SER A 491 -12.13 -19.58 5.49
CA SER A 491 -11.62 -18.24 5.79
C SER A 491 -11.67 -18.01 7.29
N ILE A 492 -10.55 -17.63 7.90
CA ILE A 492 -10.46 -17.46 9.35
C ILE A 492 -10.21 -15.98 9.64
N GLN A 493 -11.11 -15.43 10.44
CA GLN A 493 -10.98 -14.09 11.00
C GLN A 493 -10.02 -14.11 12.19
N PRO A 494 -9.30 -13.01 12.44
CA PRO A 494 -8.45 -12.88 13.62
C PRO A 494 -9.30 -12.97 14.90
N ALA A 495 -9.09 -13.99 15.74
CA ALA A 495 -9.87 -14.22 16.97
C ALA A 495 -9.02 -14.72 18.16
N TRP A 496 -8.66 -13.84 19.09
CA TRP A 496 -7.75 -14.18 20.19
C TRP A 496 -8.22 -15.32 21.11
N LEU A 497 -7.25 -16.16 21.51
CA LEU A 497 -7.45 -17.34 22.35
C LEU A 497 -7.80 -16.97 23.81
N PRO A 498 -8.71 -17.70 24.46
CA PRO A 498 -8.73 -17.76 25.93
C PRO A 498 -7.46 -18.47 26.45
N PRO A 499 -7.05 -18.24 27.71
CA PRO A 499 -5.92 -18.95 28.29
C PRO A 499 -6.16 -20.46 28.29
N VAL A 500 -5.27 -21.22 27.67
CA VAL A 500 -5.19 -22.67 27.79
C VAL A 500 -3.93 -22.98 28.60
N ALA A 501 -4.13 -23.70 29.70
CA ALA A 501 -3.09 -24.12 30.63
C ALA A 501 -2.24 -25.28 30.07
#